data_AF-A0A2V9B2E0-F1
#
_entry.id   AF-A0A2V9B2E0-F1
#
_cell.length_a   1.000
_cell.length_b   1.000
_cell.length_c   1.000
_cell.angle_alpha   90.00
_cell.angle_beta   90.00
_cell.angle_gamma   90.00
#
_symmetry.space_group_name_H-M   'P 1'
#
loop_
_entity.id
_entity.type
_entity.pdbx_description
1 polymer ?
#
loop_
_entity_poly.entity_id
_entity_poly.type
_entity_poly.pdbx_seq_one_letter_code
_entity_poly.pdbx_strand_id
1 'polypeptide(L)'
;MSASNQALRQDPEKPATFVPQPVMPGPIAVPNLSTVAPVPAVGALRVPSLRVMPLQPLNPMRRFARVPTHAVGVFPEHREYPRASLRLPLRLRGVNGRAEDFPITLVTRDISSSGVFFLCPRKLALETQIELEVVLISRPMGRGNVVIVSKARVTRIE
;
A
#
# COMPACT_ATOMS: atom_id res chain seq x y z
N MET A 1 -10.10 -30.36 39.46
CA MET A 1 -9.26 -29.84 40.56
C MET A 1 -7.96 -29.31 39.96
N SER A 2 -7.48 -28.21 40.54
CA SER A 2 -6.18 -27.55 40.34
C SER A 2 -5.99 -26.68 39.10
N ALA A 3 -6.19 -25.37 39.36
CA ALA A 3 -5.59 -24.23 38.72
C ALA A 3 -4.10 -24.10 39.11
N SER A 4 -3.31 -23.39 38.30
CA SER A 4 -2.11 -22.68 38.76
C SER A 4 -1.78 -21.51 37.86
N ASN A 5 -2.12 -20.32 38.36
CA ASN A 5 -1.55 -19.03 37.97
C ASN A 5 -0.17 -18.90 38.63
N GLN A 6 0.79 -18.29 37.93
CA GLN A 6 1.88 -17.58 38.62
C GLN A 6 2.25 -16.32 37.84
N ALA A 7 1.87 -15.19 38.43
CA ALA A 7 2.40 -13.87 38.16
C ALA A 7 3.68 -13.68 39.00
N LEU A 8 4.69 -13.02 38.43
CA LEU A 8 5.79 -12.46 39.20
C LEU A 8 5.89 -10.97 38.88
N ARG A 9 5.44 -10.14 39.84
CA ARG A 9 5.81 -8.74 40.00
C ARG A 9 6.95 -8.69 41.01
N GLN A 10 7.90 -7.77 40.82
CA GLN A 10 8.46 -6.91 41.88
C GLN A 10 9.31 -5.80 41.23
N ASP A 11 8.87 -4.54 41.43
CA ASP A 11 9.67 -3.30 41.45
C ASP A 11 10.56 -3.27 42.74
N PRO A 12 11.28 -2.19 43.17
CA PRO A 12 11.60 -0.86 42.61
C PRO A 12 13.08 -0.42 42.82
N GLU A 13 13.52 0.74 42.30
CA GLU A 13 14.20 1.82 43.07
C GLU A 13 14.69 2.99 42.18
N LYS A 14 14.86 4.15 42.82
CA LYS A 14 14.80 5.55 42.34
C LYS A 14 16.16 6.24 42.67
N PRO A 15 16.28 7.58 42.79
CA PRO A 15 16.52 8.67 41.81
C PRO A 15 17.91 9.37 41.92
N ALA A 16 18.24 10.25 40.98
CA ALA A 16 19.17 11.39 41.12
C ALA A 16 19.13 12.22 39.83
N THR A 17 19.20 13.55 39.73
CA THR A 17 19.27 14.67 40.68
C THR A 17 18.89 15.93 39.87
N PHE A 18 18.10 16.81 40.48
CA PHE A 18 17.69 18.12 39.98
C PHE A 18 18.78 19.15 40.30
N VAL A 19 19.18 19.98 39.32
CA VAL A 19 19.98 21.18 39.57
C VAL A 19 19.33 22.35 38.81
N PRO A 20 18.76 23.35 39.51
CA PRO A 20 18.34 24.60 38.89
C PRO A 20 19.50 25.60 38.92
N GLN A 21 19.66 26.40 37.86
CA GLN A 21 20.51 27.60 37.92
C GLN A 21 19.65 28.88 37.92
N PRO A 22 20.07 29.92 38.67
CA PRO A 22 19.24 31.09 38.94
C PRO A 22 19.50 32.27 37.99
N VAL A 23 18.44 33.05 37.86
CA VAL A 23 18.24 34.35 37.21
C VAL A 23 19.24 35.40 37.67
N MET A 24 19.63 36.34 36.79
CA MET A 24 19.82 37.76 37.18
C MET A 24 19.44 38.76 36.07
N PRO A 25 19.00 39.99 36.43
CA PRO A 25 18.26 40.95 35.59
C PRO A 25 19.09 42.16 35.13
N GLY A 26 18.59 42.94 34.15
CA GLY A 26 19.16 44.25 33.78
C GLY A 26 18.32 45.01 32.72
N PRO A 27 18.42 46.35 32.63
CA PRO A 27 17.25 47.24 32.77
C PRO A 27 16.78 48.03 31.53
N ILE A 28 15.45 48.27 31.51
CA ILE A 28 14.67 49.50 31.24
C ILE A 28 15.21 50.59 30.27
N ALA A 29 14.53 50.68 29.11
CA ALA A 29 13.92 51.83 28.40
C ALA A 29 14.55 53.24 28.36
N VAL A 30 14.57 53.82 27.15
CA VAL A 30 13.98 55.16 26.85
C VAL A 30 13.53 55.24 25.37
N PRO A 31 12.51 56.05 25.05
CA PRO A 31 11.71 56.00 23.82
C PRO A 31 12.19 56.98 22.74
N ASN A 32 11.75 56.79 21.50
CA ASN A 32 11.66 57.90 20.54
C ASN A 32 10.36 57.83 19.75
N LEU A 33 9.58 58.91 19.88
CA LEU A 33 8.39 59.22 19.10
C LEU A 33 8.79 59.69 17.69
N SER A 34 8.19 59.12 16.65
CA SER A 34 7.71 59.85 15.46
C SER A 34 6.68 58.96 14.74
N THR A 35 5.39 59.35 14.68
CA THR A 35 4.75 59.97 13.50
C THR A 35 4.63 58.94 12.35
N VAL A 36 3.49 58.37 11.97
CA VAL A 36 2.21 58.94 11.52
C VAL A 36 1.12 57.86 11.61
N ALA A 37 -0.08 58.19 12.10
CA ALA A 37 -1.25 57.33 11.99
C ALA A 37 -1.88 57.46 10.59
N PRO A 38 -2.19 56.35 9.87
CA PRO A 38 -3.08 56.43 8.72
C PRO A 38 -4.54 56.35 9.18
N VAL A 39 -5.29 57.35 8.74
CA VAL A 39 -6.75 57.49 8.81
C VAL A 39 -7.47 56.17 8.45
N PRO A 40 -8.53 55.74 9.15
CA PRO A 40 -9.29 54.56 8.76
C PRO A 40 -10.10 54.88 7.50
N ALA A 41 -9.71 54.31 6.36
CA ALA A 41 -10.56 54.28 5.17
C ALA A 41 -11.77 53.39 5.46
N VAL A 42 -12.90 54.05 5.66
CA VAL A 42 -14.25 53.46 5.71
C VAL A 42 -14.57 52.83 4.36
N GLY A 43 -15.04 51.58 4.36
CA GLY A 43 -15.80 51.01 3.24
C GLY A 43 -15.03 50.11 2.28
N ALA A 44 -14.60 48.92 2.75
CA ALA A 44 -14.43 47.78 1.86
C ALA A 44 -15.35 46.65 2.34
N LEU A 45 -16.30 46.25 1.49
CA LEU A 45 -17.16 45.08 1.68
C LEU A 45 -16.27 43.86 1.94
N ARG A 46 -16.22 43.39 3.19
CA ARG A 46 -15.52 42.16 3.55
C ARG A 46 -16.29 40.96 3.00
N VAL A 47 -15.84 40.43 1.88
CA VAL A 47 -16.29 39.13 1.39
C VAL A 47 -15.73 38.05 2.32
N PRO A 48 -16.57 37.14 2.87
CA PRO A 48 -16.06 36.06 3.71
C PRO A 48 -15.19 35.13 2.86
N SER A 49 -13.91 35.03 3.20
CA SER A 49 -13.03 34.01 2.62
C SER A 49 -13.01 32.78 3.53
N LEU A 50 -13.49 31.65 3.01
CA LEU A 50 -13.33 30.35 3.65
C LEU A 50 -11.85 29.98 3.64
N ARG A 51 -11.21 30.01 4.81
CA ARG A 51 -9.85 29.51 4.98
C ARG A 51 -9.91 28.04 5.39
N VAL A 52 -9.44 27.15 4.53
CA VAL A 52 -9.24 25.75 4.87
C VAL A 52 -7.98 25.63 5.73
N MET A 53 -8.17 25.38 7.03
CA MET A 53 -7.06 25.04 7.92
C MET A 53 -6.85 23.52 7.87
N PRO A 54 -5.64 23.03 7.55
CA PRO A 54 -5.36 21.61 7.60
C PRO A 54 -5.40 21.15 9.07
N LEU A 55 -6.18 20.11 9.35
CA LEU A 55 -6.22 19.51 10.69
C LEU A 55 -4.83 18.96 11.02
N GLN A 56 -4.23 19.43 12.11
CA GLN A 56 -2.98 18.89 12.63
C GLN A 56 -3.20 17.44 13.07
N PRO A 57 -2.53 16.45 12.47
CA PRO A 57 -2.70 15.06 12.86
C PRO A 57 -2.17 14.87 14.29
N LEU A 58 -3.03 14.42 15.20
CA LEU A 58 -2.73 14.19 16.63
C LEU A 58 -1.75 13.03 16.87
N ASN A 59 -1.07 12.53 15.83
CA ASN A 59 -0.10 11.44 15.97
C ASN A 59 0.92 11.54 14.84
N PRO A 60 2.21 11.78 15.11
CA PRO A 60 3.25 11.63 14.10
C PRO A 60 3.43 10.14 13.84
N MET A 61 2.50 9.56 13.07
CA MET A 61 2.65 8.22 12.52
C MET A 61 4.00 8.20 11.82
N ARG A 62 4.92 7.39 12.35
CA ARG A 62 6.33 7.30 11.95
C ARG A 62 6.40 7.23 10.43
N ARG A 63 6.64 8.38 9.80
CA ARG A 63 6.74 8.47 8.35
C ARG A 63 8.05 7.78 8.01
N PHE A 64 7.99 6.57 7.47
CA PHE A 64 9.11 6.04 6.71
C PHE A 64 9.46 7.13 5.69
N ALA A 65 10.70 7.61 5.72
CA ALA A 65 11.19 8.57 4.74
C ALA A 65 10.88 7.97 3.37
N ARG A 66 9.86 8.50 2.69
CA ARG A 66 9.49 8.00 1.37
C ARG A 66 10.71 8.25 0.50
N VAL A 67 11.31 7.16 0.02
CA VAL A 67 12.36 7.23 -0.99
C VAL A 67 11.84 8.16 -2.07
N PRO A 68 12.55 9.24 -2.40
CA PRO A 68 12.07 10.17 -3.41
C PRO A 68 11.95 9.42 -4.73
N THR A 69 10.72 9.14 -5.15
CA THR A 69 10.42 8.37 -6.36
C THR A 69 10.89 9.09 -7.64
N HIS A 70 11.34 10.34 -7.51
CA HIS A 70 11.98 11.11 -8.58
C HIS A 70 13.48 10.82 -8.75
N ALA A 71 14.15 10.24 -7.74
CA ALA A 71 15.59 10.00 -7.73
C ALA A 71 15.98 8.55 -8.05
N VAL A 72 15.03 7.62 -7.94
CA VAL A 72 15.20 6.23 -8.37
C VAL A 72 14.39 6.08 -9.65
N GLY A 73 15.08 6.01 -10.80
CA GLY A 73 14.41 5.78 -12.08
C GLY A 73 13.51 4.56 -11.99
N VAL A 74 12.23 4.72 -12.34
CA VAL A 74 11.34 3.59 -12.52
C VAL A 74 11.88 2.82 -13.71
N PHE A 75 12.30 1.58 -13.52
CA PHE A 75 12.67 0.72 -14.63
C PHE A 75 11.49 0.68 -15.62
N PRO A 76 11.71 0.86 -16.94
CA PRO A 76 10.61 0.90 -17.89
C PRO A 76 9.83 -0.43 -17.81
N GLU A 77 8.63 -0.35 -17.23
CA GLU A 77 7.71 -1.48 -17.18
C GLU A 77 7.11 -1.64 -18.57
N HIS A 78 7.50 -2.70 -19.27
CA HIS A 78 7.01 -2.99 -20.63
C HIS A 78 5.60 -3.56 -20.67
N ARG A 79 4.99 -3.85 -19.51
CA ARG A 79 3.68 -4.50 -19.40
C ARG A 79 2.57 -3.46 -19.27
N GLU A 80 1.51 -3.64 -20.05
CA GLU A 80 0.32 -2.79 -20.00
C GLU A 80 -0.52 -3.01 -18.72
N TYR A 81 -0.51 -4.23 -18.17
CA TYR A 81 -1.32 -4.62 -17.03
C TYR A 81 -0.46 -5.09 -15.84
N PRO A 82 -0.72 -4.56 -14.62
CA PRO A 82 -0.08 -5.06 -13.41
C PRO A 82 -0.31 -6.55 -13.19
N ARG A 83 0.71 -7.25 -12.70
CA ARG A 83 0.62 -8.68 -12.36
C ARG A 83 0.63 -8.89 -10.85
N ALA A 84 -0.30 -9.69 -10.36
CA ALA A 84 -0.33 -10.16 -8.98
C ALA A 84 0.32 -11.55 -8.89
N SER A 85 1.25 -11.72 -7.96
CA SER A 85 1.86 -13.02 -7.68
C SER A 85 0.93 -13.87 -6.82
N LEU A 86 0.07 -14.66 -7.46
CA LEU A 86 -0.91 -15.51 -6.81
C LEU A 86 -0.74 -16.97 -7.25
N ARG A 87 -0.92 -17.89 -6.30
CA ARG A 87 -0.89 -19.34 -6.53
C ARG A 87 -2.31 -19.88 -6.62
N LEU A 88 -2.93 -19.70 -7.78
CA LEU A 88 -4.27 -20.15 -8.07
C LEU A 88 -4.24 -21.51 -8.78
N PRO A 89 -5.14 -22.45 -8.43
CA PRO A 89 -5.31 -23.66 -9.21
C PRO A 89 -5.73 -23.34 -10.64
N LEU A 90 -5.07 -23.96 -11.61
CA LEU A 90 -5.33 -23.85 -13.04
C LEU A 90 -5.48 -25.25 -13.65
N ARG A 91 -6.34 -25.41 -14.65
CA ARG A 91 -6.43 -26.62 -15.47
C ARG A 91 -6.26 -26.28 -16.94
N LEU A 92 -5.39 -27.01 -17.62
CA LEU A 92 -5.31 -27.00 -19.07
C LEU A 92 -6.36 -27.98 -19.61
N ARG A 93 -7.41 -27.44 -20.23
CA ARG A 93 -8.56 -28.21 -20.74
C ARG A 93 -8.40 -28.64 -22.19
N GLY A 94 -7.60 -27.92 -22.97
CA GLY A 94 -7.41 -28.23 -24.38
C GLY A 94 -6.30 -27.42 -25.01
N VAL A 95 -5.81 -27.93 -26.14
CA VAL A 95 -4.72 -27.35 -26.94
C VAL A 95 -5.08 -27.46 -28.42
N ASN A 96 -4.92 -26.37 -29.17
CA ASN A 96 -5.24 -26.25 -30.60
C ASN A 96 -6.65 -26.75 -30.96
N GLY A 97 -7.64 -26.38 -30.12
CA GLY A 97 -9.05 -26.74 -30.33
C GLY A 97 -9.38 -28.21 -30.03
N ARG A 98 -8.41 -29.01 -29.58
CA ARG A 98 -8.64 -30.37 -29.09
C ARG A 98 -8.70 -30.36 -27.58
N ALA A 99 -9.77 -30.94 -27.03
CA ALA A 99 -9.85 -31.18 -25.60
C ALA A 99 -8.72 -32.13 -25.18
N GLU A 100 -8.10 -31.85 -24.05
CA GLU A 100 -7.08 -32.71 -23.47
C GLU A 100 -7.81 -33.90 -22.82
N ASP A 101 -7.43 -35.13 -23.19
CA ASP A 101 -8.06 -36.36 -22.67
C ASP A 101 -7.98 -36.41 -21.14
N PHE A 102 -6.85 -35.96 -20.59
CA PHE A 102 -6.61 -35.83 -19.17
C PHE A 102 -6.23 -34.38 -18.84
N PRO A 103 -7.20 -33.55 -18.38
CA PRO A 103 -6.93 -32.15 -18.08
C PRO A 103 -5.85 -32.01 -17.01
N ILE A 104 -4.75 -31.36 -17.37
CA ILE A 104 -3.57 -31.22 -16.50
C ILE A 104 -3.85 -30.12 -15.48
N THR A 105 -3.74 -30.44 -14.20
CA THR A 105 -3.83 -29.46 -13.10
C THR A 105 -2.47 -28.84 -12.85
N LEU A 106 -2.42 -27.51 -12.85
CA LEU A 106 -1.23 -26.70 -12.67
C LEU A 106 -1.53 -25.59 -11.67
N VAL A 107 -0.52 -24.78 -11.36
CA VAL A 107 -0.64 -23.64 -10.45
C VAL A 107 -0.09 -22.40 -11.13
N THR A 108 -0.81 -21.28 -11.01
CA THR A 108 -0.32 -19.99 -11.51
C THR A 108 0.90 -19.53 -10.73
N ARG A 109 1.79 -18.81 -11.40
CA ARG A 109 2.88 -18.03 -10.79
C ARG A 109 2.42 -16.60 -10.55
N ASP A 110 1.83 -16.00 -11.58
CA ASP A 110 1.23 -14.69 -11.53
C ASP A 110 0.02 -14.60 -12.47
N ILE A 111 -0.81 -13.57 -12.26
CA ILE A 111 -2.03 -13.29 -13.01
C ILE A 111 -2.22 -11.78 -13.19
N SER A 112 -2.68 -11.38 -14.36
CA SER A 112 -3.21 -10.05 -14.66
C SER A 112 -4.64 -10.14 -15.17
N SER A 113 -5.26 -8.99 -15.46
CA SER A 113 -6.55 -8.94 -16.15
C SER A 113 -6.50 -9.52 -17.58
N SER A 114 -5.33 -9.50 -18.22
CA SER A 114 -5.15 -9.90 -19.62
C SER A 114 -4.51 -11.29 -19.80
N GLY A 115 -3.90 -11.86 -18.77
CA GLY A 115 -3.19 -13.13 -18.92
C GLY A 115 -2.75 -13.78 -17.62
N VAL A 116 -2.21 -14.98 -17.76
CA VAL A 116 -1.68 -15.79 -16.66
C VAL A 116 -0.32 -16.34 -17.01
N PHE A 117 0.56 -16.46 -16.03
CA PHE A 117 1.82 -17.19 -16.16
C PHE A 117 1.80 -18.42 -15.28
N PHE A 118 2.21 -19.56 -15.84
CA PHE A 118 2.30 -20.83 -15.13
C PHE A 118 3.42 -21.68 -15.76
N LEU A 119 3.86 -22.70 -15.04
CA LEU A 119 4.77 -23.71 -15.61
C LEU A 119 3.98 -24.87 -16.15
N CYS A 120 4.32 -25.31 -17.36
CA CYS A 120 3.73 -26.49 -17.98
C CYS A 120 4.78 -27.61 -18.03
N PRO A 121 4.43 -28.86 -17.68
CA PRO A 121 5.34 -30.00 -17.81
C PRO A 121 5.61 -30.39 -19.28
N ARG A 122 4.71 -30.01 -20.20
CA ARG A 122 4.85 -30.21 -21.65
C ARG A 122 5.28 -28.91 -22.32
N LYS A 123 6.16 -29.00 -23.32
CA LYS A 123 6.48 -27.85 -24.18
C LYS A 123 5.27 -27.51 -25.05
N LEU A 124 4.82 -26.26 -24.95
CA LEU A 124 3.79 -25.70 -25.85
C LEU A 124 4.49 -24.72 -26.80
N ALA A 125 4.17 -24.79 -28.08
CA ALA A 125 4.72 -23.86 -29.06
C ALA A 125 4.14 -22.47 -28.85
N LEU A 126 4.87 -21.43 -29.28
CA LEU A 126 4.33 -20.08 -29.31
C LEU A 126 3.11 -19.99 -30.23
N GLU A 127 2.22 -19.06 -29.95
CA GLU A 127 0.94 -18.86 -30.62
C GLU A 127 -0.05 -20.05 -30.55
N THR A 128 0.32 -21.13 -29.86
CA THR A 128 -0.58 -22.26 -29.61
C THR A 128 -1.82 -21.77 -28.88
N GLN A 129 -2.99 -22.11 -29.42
CA GLN A 129 -4.26 -21.79 -28.77
C GLN A 129 -4.51 -22.80 -27.64
N ILE A 130 -4.84 -22.31 -26.45
CA ILE A 130 -5.09 -23.13 -25.27
C ILE A 130 -6.40 -22.76 -24.61
N GLU A 131 -7.02 -23.74 -23.98
CA GLU A 131 -8.22 -23.57 -23.16
C GLU A 131 -7.86 -23.77 -21.70
N LEU A 132 -8.06 -22.73 -20.90
CA LEU A 132 -7.67 -22.68 -19.50
C LEU A 132 -8.89 -22.51 -18.61
N GLU A 133 -8.86 -23.17 -17.47
CA GLU A 133 -9.79 -22.98 -16.36
C GLU A 133 -8.99 -22.57 -15.12
N VAL A 134 -9.29 -21.41 -14.55
CA VAL A 134 -8.58 -20.85 -13.39
C VAL A 134 -9.56 -20.67 -12.24
N VAL A 135 -9.28 -21.30 -11.10
CA VAL A 135 -10.08 -21.15 -9.88
C VAL A 135 -9.61 -19.90 -9.15
N LEU A 136 -10.40 -18.82 -9.22
CA LEU A 136 -10.08 -17.57 -8.56
C LEU A 136 -10.29 -17.64 -7.05
N ILE A 137 -11.45 -18.16 -6.64
CA ILE A 137 -11.81 -18.27 -5.23
C ILE A 137 -12.57 -19.58 -5.04
N SER A 138 -12.10 -20.40 -4.10
CA SER A 138 -12.80 -21.62 -3.71
C SER A 138 -13.70 -21.36 -2.52
N ARG A 139 -14.99 -21.69 -2.64
CA ARG A 139 -16.00 -21.62 -1.55
C ARG A 139 -15.97 -20.31 -0.76
N PRO A 140 -16.10 -19.13 -1.41
CA PRO A 140 -16.33 -17.89 -0.67
C PRO A 140 -17.61 -18.07 0.15
N MET A 141 -17.52 -17.97 1.48
CA MET A 141 -18.64 -18.22 2.41
C MET A 141 -19.21 -19.65 2.37
N GLY A 142 -18.40 -20.64 1.96
CA GLY A 142 -18.83 -22.03 1.86
C GLY A 142 -19.67 -22.36 0.62
N ARG A 143 -19.84 -21.40 -0.32
CA ARG A 143 -20.73 -21.56 -1.47
C ARG A 143 -19.96 -21.57 -2.79
N GLY A 144 -19.96 -22.72 -3.46
CA GLY A 144 -19.50 -22.87 -4.84
C GLY A 144 -18.03 -22.50 -5.07
N ASN A 145 -17.63 -22.37 -6.32
CA ASN A 145 -16.31 -21.86 -6.69
C ASN A 145 -16.49 -20.74 -7.73
N VAL A 146 -15.62 -19.74 -7.68
CA VAL A 146 -15.52 -18.73 -8.73
C VAL A 146 -14.40 -19.16 -9.65
N VAL A 147 -14.76 -19.46 -10.90
CA VAL A 147 -13.85 -20.01 -11.90
C VAL A 147 -13.93 -19.16 -13.16
N ILE A 148 -12.78 -18.85 -13.75
CA ILE A 148 -12.67 -18.27 -15.09
C ILE A 148 -12.33 -19.38 -16.06
N VAL A 149 -13.10 -19.49 -17.16
CA VAL A 149 -12.76 -20.35 -18.29
C VAL A 149 -12.51 -19.44 -19.49
N SER A 150 -11.34 -19.58 -20.11
CA SER A 150 -10.96 -18.72 -21.23
C SER A 150 -10.11 -19.43 -22.27
N LYS A 151 -10.23 -18.97 -23.52
CA LYS A 151 -9.32 -19.32 -24.62
C LYS A 151 -8.19 -18.31 -24.62
N ALA A 152 -6.95 -18.79 -24.64
CA ALA A 152 -5.76 -17.97 -24.64
C ALA A 152 -4.77 -18.45 -25.70
N ARG A 153 -3.69 -17.68 -25.89
CA ARG A 153 -2.55 -18.06 -26.72
C ARG A 153 -1.28 -18.05 -25.91
N VAL A 154 -0.37 -18.97 -26.23
CA VAL A 154 0.95 -19.04 -25.60
C VAL A 154 1.84 -17.95 -26.20
N THR A 155 2.21 -16.97 -25.39
CA THR A 155 3.17 -15.93 -25.78
C THR A 155 4.49 -16.11 -25.05
N ARG A 156 5.58 -15.62 -25.65
CA ARG A 156 6.88 -15.57 -24.97
C ARG A 156 6.87 -14.38 -24.02
N ILE A 157 7.36 -14.60 -22.80
CA ILE A 157 7.70 -13.50 -21.89
C ILE A 157 9.12 -13.08 -22.29
N GLU A 158 9.25 -11.89 -22.87
CA GLU A 158 10.54 -11.20 -23.05
C GLU A 158 10.91 -10.47 -21.75
#